data_AF-A0A2W6ZP18-F1
#
_entry.id   AF-A0A2W6ZP18-F1
#
_cell.length_a   1.000
_cell.length_b   1.000
_cell.length_c   1.000
_cell.angle_alpha   90.00
_cell.angle_beta   90.00
_cell.angle_gamma   90.00
#
_symmetry.space_group_name_H-M   'P 1'
#
loop_
_entity.id
_entity.type
_entity.pdbx_description
1 polymer ?
#
loop_
_entity_poly.entity_id
_entity_poly.type
_entity_poly.pdbx_seq_one_letter_code
_entity_poly.pdbx_strand_id
1 'polypeptide(L)'
;MPLPRPAGYIPQRQLRVDRRRVVLAGAINVLAALVLLTLAHRVSRTPGELLPAIHPRFWVVVVGMAGFCGVWGETLRQISLTRRGEPGAPLDQRGG
;
A
#
# COMPACT_ATOMS: atom_id res chain seq x y z
N MET A 1 4.07 -12.00 -26.76
CA MET A 1 5.55 -11.83 -26.78
C MET A 1 5.90 -10.61 -25.92
N PRO A 2 6.89 -10.67 -25.00
CA PRO A 2 7.32 -9.50 -24.25
C PRO A 2 7.97 -8.47 -25.20
N LEU A 3 7.68 -7.18 -25.01
CA LEU A 3 8.27 -6.11 -25.83
C LEU A 3 9.79 -5.99 -25.58
N PRO A 4 10.59 -5.67 -26.62
CA PRO A 4 12.00 -5.37 -26.46
C PRO A 4 12.17 -4.12 -25.58
N ARG A 5 13.13 -4.16 -24.65
CA ARG A 5 13.42 -3.03 -23.77
C ARG A 5 14.07 -1.90 -24.59
N PRO A 6 13.68 -0.63 -24.38
CA PRO A 6 14.30 0.50 -25.07
C PRO A 6 15.77 0.65 -24.69
N ALA A 7 16.59 1.09 -25.66
CA ALA A 7 18.02 1.31 -25.48
C ALA A 7 18.27 2.31 -24.33
N GLY A 8 19.13 1.95 -23.39
CA GLY A 8 19.46 2.78 -22.22
C GLY A 8 18.55 2.57 -21.00
N TYR A 9 17.54 1.70 -21.06
CA TYR A 9 16.75 1.35 -19.89
C TYR A 9 17.54 0.45 -18.93
N ILE A 10 18.09 1.06 -17.87
CA ILE A 10 18.65 0.33 -16.73
C ILE A 10 17.50 0.05 -15.76
N PRO A 11 17.02 -1.19 -15.62
CA PRO A 11 16.00 -1.49 -14.63
C PRO A 11 16.56 -1.22 -13.23
N GLN A 12 16.05 -0.21 -12.54
CA GLN A 12 16.32 -0.04 -11.10
C GLN A 12 15.67 -1.22 -10.35
N ARG A 13 16.46 -2.28 -10.13
CA ARG A 13 16.06 -3.43 -9.32
C ARG A 13 15.93 -2.97 -7.87
N GLN A 14 14.73 -3.09 -7.31
CA GLN A 14 14.51 -2.89 -5.89
C GLN A 14 15.00 -4.16 -5.16
N LEU A 15 16.26 -4.16 -4.73
CA LEU A 15 16.92 -5.33 -4.10
C LEU A 15 16.48 -5.58 -2.65
N ARG A 16 15.86 -4.58 -2.01
CA ARG A 16 15.45 -4.64 -0.59
C ARG A 16 14.08 -4.00 -0.37
N VAL A 17 13.35 -4.60 0.57
CA VAL A 17 12.09 -4.08 1.12
C VAL A 17 12.40 -2.82 1.91
N ASP A 18 11.79 -1.71 1.53
CA ASP A 18 11.99 -0.43 2.18
C ASP A 18 10.95 -0.25 3.29
N ARG A 19 11.33 -0.59 4.52
CA ARG A 19 10.43 -0.56 5.69
C ARG A 19 9.82 0.82 5.92
N ARG A 20 10.52 1.90 5.56
CA ARG A 20 10.01 3.27 5.69
C ARG A 20 8.79 3.50 4.78
N ARG A 21 8.86 3.00 3.54
CA ARG A 21 7.73 3.10 2.59
C ARG A 21 6.52 2.29 3.05
N VAL A 22 6.74 1.11 3.63
CA VAL A 22 5.66 0.27 4.19
C VAL A 22 4.96 0.98 5.34
N VAL A 23 5.72 1.55 6.28
CA VAL A 23 5.15 2.32 7.39
C VAL A 23 4.40 3.56 6.89
N LEU A 24 4.97 4.27 5.91
CA LEU A 24 4.33 5.45 5.32
C LEU A 24 3.01 5.11 4.62
N ALA A 25 2.96 4.00 3.87
CA ALA A 25 1.74 3.53 3.21
C ALA A 25 0.63 3.16 4.22
N GLY A 26 1.00 2.55 5.34
CA GLY A 26 0.09 2.31 6.46
C GLY A 26 -0.42 3.62 7.07
N ALA A 27 0.49 4.55 7.38
CA ALA A 27 0.15 5.84 7.98
C ALA A 27 -0.78 6.68 7.10
N ILE A 28 -0.55 6.71 5.78
CA ILE A 28 -1.42 7.43 4.83
C ILE A 28 -2.84 6.85 4.84
N ASN A 29 -2.97 5.52 4.84
CA ASN A 29 -4.29 4.89 4.87
C ASN A 29 -5.02 5.12 6.19
N VAL A 30 -4.30 5.08 7.32
CA VAL A 30 -4.86 5.45 8.63
C VAL A 30 -5.38 6.88 8.61
N LEU A 31 -4.59 7.82 8.07
CA LEU A 31 -4.97 9.23 7.99
C LEU A 31 -6.20 9.43 7.08
N ALA A 32 -6.23 8.79 5.92
CA ALA A 32 -7.39 8.82 5.02
C ALA A 32 -8.65 8.25 5.69
N ALA A 33 -8.54 7.12 6.40
CA ALA A 33 -9.66 6.52 7.13
C ALA A 33 -10.18 7.43 8.23
N LEU A 34 -9.30 8.10 8.99
CA LEU A 34 -9.69 9.09 10.00
C LEU A 34 -10.42 10.28 9.39
N VAL A 35 -9.93 10.80 8.26
CA VAL A 35 -10.60 11.91 7.55
C VAL A 35 -12.01 11.48 7.12
N LEU A 36 -12.15 10.31 6.49
CA LEU A 36 -13.45 9.80 6.07
C LEU A 36 -14.40 9.54 7.25
N LEU A 37 -13.91 8.96 8.34
CA LEU A 37 -14.70 8.72 9.55
C LEU A 37 -15.16 10.04 10.19
N THR A 38 -14.30 11.06 10.26
CA THR A 38 -14.69 12.36 10.80
C THR A 38 -15.72 13.08 9.93
N LEU A 39 -15.60 12.97 8.59
CA LEU A 39 -16.61 13.43 7.64
C LEU A 39 -17.94 12.69 7.82
N ALA A 40 -17.90 11.35 7.85
CA ALA A 40 -19.09 10.53 8.06
C ALA A 40 -19.79 10.85 9.40
N HIS A 41 -19.01 11.10 10.45
CA HIS A 41 -19.52 11.50 11.76
C HIS A 41 -20.12 12.90 11.79
N ARG A 42 -19.59 13.82 10.98
CA ARG A 42 -20.19 15.15 10.83
C ARG A 42 -21.49 15.08 10.04
N VAL A 43 -21.52 14.30 8.96
CA VAL A 43 -22.72 14.07 8.13
C VAL A 43 -23.82 13.39 8.96
N SER A 44 -23.50 12.37 9.76
CA SER A 44 -24.50 11.69 10.59
C SER A 44 -25.08 12.55 11.73
N ARG A 45 -24.46 13.70 12.02
CA ARG A 45 -25.00 14.70 12.97
C ARG A 45 -25.78 15.82 12.30
N THR A 46 -25.90 15.83 10.97
CA THR A 46 -26.74 16.81 10.29
C THR A 46 -28.23 16.47 10.51
N PRO A 47 -29.06 17.47 10.83
CA PRO A 47 -30.47 17.24 11.17
C PRO A 47 -31.24 16.89 9.90
N GLY A 48 -31.35 15.59 9.61
CA GLY A 48 -32.07 15.09 8.43
C GLY A 48 -32.07 13.58 8.27
N GLU A 49 -31.08 12.88 8.84
CA GLU A 49 -30.92 11.44 8.61
C GLU A 49 -30.68 10.66 9.91
N LEU A 50 -31.52 9.64 10.14
CA LEU A 50 -31.46 8.72 11.29
C LEU A 50 -30.32 7.68 11.12
N LEU A 51 -29.12 8.12 10.74
CA LEU A 51 -27.97 7.22 10.75
C LEU A 51 -27.59 6.95 12.22
N PRO A 52 -27.66 5.70 12.69
CA PRO A 52 -27.28 5.37 14.05
C PRO A 52 -25.84 5.82 14.30
N ALA A 53 -25.63 6.55 15.40
CA ALA A 53 -24.33 7.08 15.77
C ALA A 53 -23.29 5.94 15.76
N ILE A 54 -22.28 6.06 14.90
CA ILE A 54 -21.24 5.05 14.72
C ILE A 54 -20.50 4.90 16.05
N HIS A 55 -20.67 3.75 16.70
CA HIS A 55 -20.05 3.49 17.99
C HIS A 55 -18.52 3.60 17.87
N PRO A 56 -17.82 4.28 18.78
CA PRO A 56 -16.37 4.50 18.71
C PRO A 56 -15.55 3.19 18.60
N ARG A 57 -16.11 2.06 19.03
CA ARG A 57 -15.49 0.74 18.87
C ARG A 57 -15.27 0.35 17.40
N PHE A 58 -16.16 0.76 16.50
CA PHE A 58 -16.02 0.47 15.07
C PHE A 58 -14.93 1.33 14.40
N TRP A 59 -14.64 2.52 14.94
CA TRP A 59 -13.59 3.38 14.41
C TRP A 59 -12.22 2.72 14.52
N VAL A 60 -11.94 2.11 15.67
CA VAL A 60 -10.66 1.40 15.91
C VAL A 60 -10.49 0.25 14.92
N VAL A 61 -11.55 -0.50 14.66
CA VAL A 61 -11.54 -1.62 13.71
C VAL A 61 -11.30 -1.12 12.28
N VAL A 62 -12.02 -0.08 11.85
CA VAL A 62 -11.87 0.50 10.50
C VAL A 62 -10.47 1.08 10.29
N VAL A 63 -9.96 1.84 11.25
CA VAL A 63 -8.62 2.45 11.18
C VAL A 63 -7.54 1.36 11.19
N GLY A 64 -7.67 0.35 12.05
CA GLY A 64 -6.75 -0.78 12.11
C GLY A 64 -6.72 -1.57 10.80
N MET A 65 -7.89 -1.86 10.23
CA MET A 65 -8.00 -2.59 8.96
C MET A 65 -7.47 -1.76 7.78
N ALA A 66 -7.73 -0.45 7.75
CA ALA A 66 -7.21 0.45 6.72
C ALA A 66 -5.68 0.54 6.76
N GLY A 67 -5.10 0.69 7.96
CA GLY A 67 -3.65 0.68 8.15
C GLY A 67 -3.02 -0.66 7.73
N PHE A 68 -3.64 -1.77 8.13
CA PHE A 68 -3.20 -3.11 7.72
C PHE A 68 -3.25 -3.28 6.20
N CYS A 69 -4.31 -2.83 5.54
CA CYS A 69 -4.45 -2.87 4.08
C CYS A 69 -3.34 -2.07 3.38
N GLY A 70 -3.00 -0.89 3.89
CA GLY A 70 -1.90 -0.07 3.38
C GLY A 70 -0.53 -0.74 3.50
N VAL A 71 -0.24 -1.30 4.68
CA VAL A 71 1.00 -2.05 4.94
C VAL A 71 1.08 -3.29 4.06
N TRP A 72 0.00 -4.06 3.98
CA TRP A 72 -0.08 -5.31 3.23
C TRP A 72 0.05 -5.07 1.73
N GLY A 73 -0.66 -4.08 1.19
CA GLY A 73 -0.60 -3.71 -0.23
C GLY A 73 0.80 -3.26 -0.67
N GLU A 74 1.46 -2.42 0.14
CA GLU A 74 2.83 -1.99 -0.16
C GLU A 74 3.84 -3.14 -0.02
N THR A 75 3.61 -4.05 0.94
CA THR A 75 4.43 -5.26 1.10
C THR A 75 4.32 -6.16 -0.15
N LEU A 76 3.10 -6.44 -0.62
CA LEU A 76 2.86 -7.20 -1.84
C LEU A 76 3.45 -6.51 -3.07
N ARG A 77 3.33 -5.19 -3.16
CA ARG A 77 3.94 -4.40 -4.24
C ARG A 77 5.46 -4.57 -4.26
N GLN A 78 6.11 -4.46 -3.11
CA GLN A 78 7.56 -4.65 -3.02
C GLN A 78 7.96 -6.10 -3.34
N ILE A 79 7.19 -7.11 -2.88
CA ILE A 79 7.39 -8.52 -3.24
C ILE A 79 7.24 -8.76 -4.76
N SER A 80 6.27 -8.10 -5.40
CA SER A 80 6.06 -8.22 -6.85
C SER A 80 7.23 -7.63 -7.65
N LEU A 81 7.82 -6.54 -7.16
CA LEU A 81 8.96 -5.88 -7.77
C LEU A 81 10.25 -6.68 -7.55
N THR A 82 10.40 -7.36 -6.42
CA THR A 82 11.51 -8.30 -6.20
C THR A 82 11.34 -9.57 -7.05
N ARG A 83 10.12 -10.11 -7.21
CA ARG A 83 9.84 -11.34 -8.00
C ARG A 83 9.89 -11.14 -9.51
N ARG A 84 9.52 -9.97 -10.04
CA ARG A 84 9.75 -9.63 -11.47
C ARG A 84 11.24 -9.62 -11.85
N GLY A 85 12.14 -9.86 -10.89
CA GLY A 85 13.56 -10.11 -11.09
C GLY A 85 13.88 -11.38 -11.89
N GLU A 86 13.12 -12.49 -11.78
CA GLU A 86 13.40 -13.75 -12.51
C GLU A 86 12.15 -14.62 -12.70
N PRO A 87 11.93 -15.12 -13.93
CA PRO A 87 12.42 -16.46 -14.25
C PRO A 87 13.17 -16.49 -15.59
N GLY A 88 14.48 -16.78 -15.55
CA GLY A 88 15.27 -17.10 -16.74
C GLY A 88 16.54 -16.27 -17.01
N ALA A 89 17.04 -15.47 -16.05
CA ALA A 89 18.36 -14.84 -16.24
C ALA A 89 19.46 -15.85 -15.86
N PRO A 90 20.45 -16.13 -16.74
CA PRO A 90 21.53 -17.03 -16.41
C PRO A 90 22.39 -16.44 -15.27
N LEU A 91 22.70 -17.30 -14.29
CA LEU A 91 23.78 -17.12 -13.33
C LEU A 91 25.10 -17.38 -14.07
N ASP A 92 25.72 -16.35 -14.65
CA ASP A 92 27.14 -16.38 -15.05
C ASP A 92 27.58 -14.98 -15.54
N GLN A 93 28.76 -14.41 -15.25
CA GLN A 93 30.01 -14.96 -14.73
C GLN A 93 30.72 -14.00 -13.77
N ARG A 94 31.48 -14.61 -12.86
CA ARG A 94 32.65 -14.03 -12.18
C ARG A 94 33.67 -13.49 -13.19
N GLY A 95 34.36 -12.42 -12.79
CA GLY A 95 35.80 -12.21 -13.09
C GLY A 95 36.14 -11.45 -14.37
N GLY A 96 36.85 -10.33 -14.21
CA GLY A 96 37.44 -9.51 -15.28
C GLY A 96 37.57 -8.06 -14.86
#